data_AF-C6VUD7-F1
#
_entry.id   AF-C6VUD7-F1
#
_cell.length_a   1.000
_cell.length_b   1.000
_cell.length_c   1.000
_cell.angle_alpha   90.00
_cell.angle_beta   90.00
_cell.angle_gamma   90.00
#
_symmetry.space_group_name_H-M   'P 1'
#
loop_
_entity.id
_entity.type
_entity.pdbx_description
1 polymer ?
#
loop_
_entity_poly.entity_id
_entity_poly.type
_entity_poly.pdbx_seq_one_letter_code
_entity_poly.pdbx_strand_id
1 'polypeptide(L)'
;MKAHYLLFSLICLAAPFAGMAQVQRMAVPVVNTSYSKGDNGYFFALRDVPLSQNQFIFSADLLKKAIYVKGDRNIALSHTMTVKTAKGFDMYFSANDYNITLAIKEARAMDDQTIEYKGTLFVRHGSEKEKIAVHGFQNR
;
A
#
# COMPACT_ATOMS: atom_id res chain seq x y z
N MET A 1 -73.18 -11.18 -30.37
CA MET A 1 -72.96 -10.29 -29.20
C MET A 1 -71.69 -10.70 -28.48
N LYS A 2 -70.99 -9.72 -27.89
CA LYS A 2 -69.80 -9.81 -27.01
C LYS A 2 -68.44 -9.70 -27.70
N ALA A 3 -68.05 -8.44 -27.93
CA ALA A 3 -66.69 -7.99 -27.66
C ALA A 3 -66.41 -8.07 -26.14
N HIS A 4 -65.15 -8.30 -25.75
CA HIS A 4 -64.41 -7.81 -24.55
C HIS A 4 -63.08 -8.61 -24.47
N TYR A 5 -61.94 -8.00 -24.81
CA TYR A 5 -60.96 -7.40 -23.87
C TYR A 5 -60.62 -8.29 -22.67
N LEU A 6 -59.37 -8.75 -22.56
CA LEU A 6 -58.49 -8.40 -21.45
C LEU A 6 -57.07 -8.96 -21.67
N LEU A 7 -56.18 -8.02 -22.01
CA LEU A 7 -54.75 -8.07 -21.75
C LEU A 7 -54.57 -8.23 -20.23
N PHE A 8 -53.87 -9.27 -19.77
CA PHE A 8 -53.33 -9.29 -18.41
C PHE A 8 -51.88 -9.74 -18.45
N SER A 9 -51.03 -8.72 -18.47
CA SER A 9 -49.63 -8.72 -18.07
C SER A 9 -49.45 -9.32 -16.68
N LEU A 10 -48.52 -10.28 -16.54
CA LEU A 10 -47.80 -10.47 -15.29
C LEU A 10 -46.30 -10.56 -15.58
N ILE A 11 -45.64 -9.44 -15.34
CA ILE A 11 -44.19 -9.28 -15.31
C ILE A 11 -43.70 -10.01 -14.06
N CYS A 12 -43.08 -11.18 -14.23
CA CYS A 12 -42.37 -11.83 -13.14
C CYS A 12 -41.09 -11.04 -12.85
N LEU A 13 -41.19 -10.17 -11.85
CA LEU A 13 -40.09 -9.66 -11.04
C LEU A 13 -39.35 -10.83 -10.38
N ALA A 14 -38.13 -11.11 -10.85
CA ALA A 14 -37.12 -11.81 -10.08
C ALA A 14 -35.93 -10.85 -9.91
N ALA A 15 -35.82 -10.29 -8.70
CA ALA A 15 -34.77 -9.39 -8.27
C ALA A 15 -33.46 -10.16 -7.94
N PRO A 16 -32.49 -9.47 -7.37
CA PRO A 16 -31.23 -9.08 -7.98
C PRO A 16 -30.17 -10.19 -7.89
N PHE A 17 -29.46 -10.46 -8.99
CA PHE A 17 -28.15 -11.09 -8.85
C PHE A 17 -27.21 -10.07 -8.20
N ALA A 18 -27.10 -10.19 -6.88
CA ALA A 18 -26.00 -9.67 -6.11
C ALA A 18 -24.71 -10.30 -6.64
N GLY A 19 -24.15 -9.67 -7.67
CA GLY A 19 -22.77 -9.87 -8.07
C GLY A 19 -21.89 -9.38 -6.93
N MET A 20 -21.68 -10.24 -5.95
CA MET A 20 -20.57 -10.14 -5.02
C MET A 20 -19.31 -10.10 -5.89
N ALA A 21 -18.83 -8.91 -6.19
CA ALA A 21 -17.46 -8.69 -6.62
C ALA A 21 -16.61 -9.17 -5.45
N GLN A 22 -16.26 -10.45 -5.48
CA GLN A 22 -15.22 -11.02 -4.65
C GLN A 22 -13.94 -10.34 -5.08
N VAL A 23 -13.66 -9.18 -4.49
CA VAL A 23 -12.35 -8.56 -4.50
C VAL A 23 -11.45 -9.63 -3.90
N GLN A 24 -10.76 -10.36 -4.76
CA GLN A 24 -9.63 -11.19 -4.37
C GLN A 24 -8.66 -10.23 -3.68
N ARG A 25 -8.78 -10.14 -2.35
CA ARG A 25 -7.67 -9.76 -1.50
C ARG A 25 -6.62 -10.81 -1.81
N MET A 26 -5.72 -10.51 -2.75
CA MET A 26 -4.45 -11.21 -2.83
C MET A 26 -3.88 -11.11 -1.42
N ALA A 27 -3.97 -12.22 -0.69
CA ALA A 27 -3.26 -12.39 0.56
C ALA A 27 -1.80 -12.35 0.16
N VAL A 28 -1.21 -11.15 0.21
CA VAL A 28 0.23 -11.00 0.02
C VAL A 28 0.84 -11.65 1.25
N PRO A 29 1.56 -12.77 1.11
CA PRO A 29 2.28 -13.33 2.23
C PRO A 29 3.28 -12.27 2.71
N VAL A 30 3.05 -11.75 3.91
CA VAL A 30 3.93 -10.77 4.53
C VAL A 30 5.10 -11.54 5.10
N VAL A 31 6.21 -11.59 4.35
CA VAL A 31 7.47 -12.14 4.85
C VAL A 31 8.14 -11.08 5.71
N ASN A 32 8.19 -11.35 7.02
CA ASN A 32 8.91 -10.59 8.03
C ASN A 32 10.40 -10.50 7.67
N THR A 33 10.82 -9.40 7.05
CA THR A 33 12.22 -8.97 7.12
C THR A 33 12.42 -8.21 8.42
N SER A 34 12.92 -8.93 9.42
CA SER A 34 13.90 -8.47 10.43
C SER A 34 13.79 -7.02 10.89
N TYR A 35 12.59 -6.58 11.29
CA TYR A 35 12.46 -5.47 12.21
C TYR A 35 12.57 -6.02 13.62
N SER A 36 13.64 -5.65 14.32
CA SER A 36 13.67 -5.74 15.77
C SER A 36 13.20 -4.41 16.33
N LYS A 37 12.30 -4.44 17.31
CA LYS A 37 11.84 -3.25 18.03
C LYS A 37 13.06 -2.52 18.60
N GLY A 38 13.44 -1.39 17.98
CA GLY A 38 14.67 -0.65 18.31
C GLY A 38 15.59 -0.36 17.12
N ASP A 39 15.31 -0.90 15.93
CA ASP A 39 16.10 -0.57 14.74
C ASP A 39 15.82 0.86 14.26
N ASN A 40 16.88 1.60 13.95
CA ASN A 40 16.79 2.95 13.41
C ASN A 40 16.58 2.88 11.90
N GLY A 41 15.65 3.69 11.40
CA GLY A 41 15.26 3.65 9.99
C GLY A 41 13.79 3.95 9.80
N TYR A 42 13.35 3.70 8.57
CA TYR A 42 12.00 3.90 8.08
C TYR A 42 11.30 2.55 7.92
N PHE A 43 10.08 2.43 8.43
CA PHE A 43 9.29 1.20 8.38
C PHE A 43 7.86 1.51 7.96
N PHE A 44 7.40 0.93 6.87
CA PHE A 44 6.11 1.22 6.26
C PHE A 44 5.31 -0.06 6.02
N ALA A 45 4.10 -0.08 6.57
CA ALA A 45 3.09 -1.10 6.36
C ALA A 45 2.01 -0.58 5.40
N LEU A 46 1.17 -1.50 4.92
CA LEU A 46 -0.08 -1.14 4.26
C LEU A 46 -0.93 -0.30 5.22
N ARG A 47 -1.60 0.73 4.69
CA ARG A 47 -2.43 1.66 5.49
C ARG A 47 -3.43 0.95 6.41
N ASP A 48 -3.98 -0.18 5.97
CA ASP A 48 -5.04 -0.89 6.68
C ASP A 48 -4.47 -1.97 7.63
N VAL A 49 -3.14 -2.11 7.72
CA VAL A 49 -2.44 -3.07 8.59
C VAL A 49 -1.89 -2.34 9.82
N PRO A 50 -2.27 -2.73 11.04
CA PRO A 50 -1.75 -2.08 12.26
C PRO A 50 -0.22 -2.22 12.38
N LEU A 51 0.46 -1.11 12.70
CA LEU A 51 1.92 -1.10 12.86
C LEU A 51 2.41 -2.05 13.97
N SER A 52 1.58 -2.34 14.98
CA SER A 52 1.86 -3.30 16.05
C SER A 52 2.04 -4.75 15.57
N GLN A 53 1.59 -5.06 14.34
CA GLN A 53 1.76 -6.38 13.73
C GLN A 53 3.14 -6.56 13.07
N ASN A 54 3.95 -5.50 12.97
CA ASN A 54 5.27 -5.49 12.32
C ASN A 54 5.28 -6.02 10.88
N GLN A 55 4.14 -5.90 10.19
CA GLN A 55 3.95 -6.36 8.83
C GLN A 55 4.33 -5.27 7.82
N PHE A 56 5.63 -5.01 7.69
CA PHE A 56 6.16 -3.97 6.81
C PHE A 56 6.35 -4.48 5.39
N ILE A 57 5.90 -3.68 4.42
CA ILE A 57 6.10 -3.94 2.99
C ILE A 57 7.27 -3.14 2.41
N PHE A 58 7.73 -2.12 3.15
CA PHE A 58 8.88 -1.31 2.78
C PHE A 58 9.63 -0.88 4.03
N SER A 59 10.95 -1.04 4.00
CA SER A 59 11.83 -0.53 5.06
C SER A 59 13.06 0.11 4.44
N ALA A 60 13.67 1.07 5.14
CA ALA A 60 14.95 1.64 4.78
C ALA A 60 15.78 1.96 6.02
N ASP A 61 17.02 1.50 6.09
CA ASP A 61 17.92 1.78 7.22
C ASP A 61 18.44 3.24 7.19
N LEU A 62 19.27 3.60 8.17
CA LEU A 62 19.91 4.93 8.24
C LEU A 62 20.85 5.23 7.05
N LEU A 63 21.42 4.19 6.44
CA LEU A 63 22.23 4.29 5.23
C LEU A 63 21.34 4.33 3.96
N LYS A 64 20.02 4.34 4.15
CA LYS A 64 19.00 4.31 3.12
C LYS A 64 19.12 3.12 2.17
N LYS A 65 19.64 1.99 2.66
CA LYS A 65 19.46 0.69 2.01
C LYS A 65 18.03 0.25 2.30
N ALA A 66 17.27 0.05 1.24
CA ALA A 66 15.86 -0.24 1.35
C ALA A 66 15.53 -1.68 0.96
N ILE A 67 14.48 -2.21 1.57
CA ILE A 67 13.90 -3.50 1.23
C ILE A 67 12.43 -3.27 0.91
N TYR A 68 12.01 -3.69 -0.28
CA TYR A 68 10.60 -3.79 -0.65
C TYR A 68 10.17 -5.25 -0.70
N VAL A 69 9.04 -5.56 -0.07
CA VAL A 69 8.49 -6.93 0.00
C VAL A 69 7.34 -7.05 -1.00
N LYS A 70 7.46 -7.95 -1.96
CA LYS A 70 6.42 -8.29 -2.95
C LYS A 70 6.14 -9.78 -2.91
N GLY A 71 5.10 -10.18 -2.18
CA GLY A 71 4.85 -11.59 -1.85
C GLY A 71 6.02 -12.17 -1.07
N ASP A 72 6.52 -13.33 -1.49
CA ASP A 72 7.65 -14.00 -0.82
C ASP A 72 9.04 -13.43 -1.19
N ARG A 73 9.10 -12.35 -1.97
CA ARG A 73 10.35 -11.77 -2.48
C ARG A 73 10.72 -10.50 -1.75
N ASN A 74 11.98 -10.44 -1.33
CA ASN A 74 12.62 -9.25 -0.82
C ASN A 74 13.47 -8.61 -1.91
N ILE A 75 13.18 -7.37 -2.25
CA ILE A 75 13.85 -6.61 -3.29
C ILE A 75 14.72 -5.58 -2.60
N ALA A 76 16.03 -5.81 -2.62
CA ALA A 76 17.01 -4.85 -2.13
C ALA A 76 17.14 -3.68 -3.09
N LEU A 77 17.04 -2.48 -2.56
CA LEU A 77 17.02 -1.23 -3.29
C LEU A 77 18.06 -0.28 -2.73
N SER A 78 18.66 0.52 -3.60
CA SER A 78 19.56 1.60 -3.21
C SER A 78 18.84 2.93 -3.30
N HIS A 79 19.04 3.78 -2.30
CA HIS A 79 18.59 5.17 -2.35
C HIS A 79 19.29 5.91 -3.49
N THR A 80 18.52 6.70 -4.22
CA THR A 80 19.03 7.55 -5.31
C THR A 80 18.97 9.01 -4.95
N MET A 81 17.82 9.50 -4.45
CA MET A 81 17.68 10.89 -4.04
C MET A 81 16.52 11.11 -3.08
N THR A 82 16.52 12.26 -2.42
CA THR A 82 15.39 12.76 -1.63
C THR A 82 15.04 14.15 -2.14
N VAL A 83 13.78 14.38 -2.47
CA VAL A 83 13.26 15.67 -2.93
C VAL A 83 12.31 16.20 -1.89
N LYS A 84 12.55 17.42 -1.40
CA LYS A 84 11.59 18.10 -0.51
C LYS A 84 10.42 18.63 -1.32
N THR A 85 9.21 18.49 -0.79
CA THR A 85 7.99 19.01 -1.40
C THR A 85 7.31 19.98 -0.43
N ALA A 86 6.35 20.76 -0.91
CA ALA A 86 5.61 21.70 -0.06
C ALA A 86 4.87 21.03 1.11
N LYS A 87 4.55 19.73 0.99
CA LYS A 87 3.78 18.96 1.98
C LYS A 87 4.57 17.83 2.65
N GLY A 88 5.87 17.71 2.37
CA GLY A 88 6.67 16.60 2.89
C GLY A 88 7.92 16.38 2.06
N PHE A 89 8.18 15.13 1.68
CA PHE A 89 9.32 14.75 0.87
C PHE A 89 9.07 13.43 0.14
N ASP A 90 9.77 13.27 -0.97
CA ASP A 90 9.76 12.06 -1.78
C ASP A 90 11.17 11.44 -1.70
N MET A 91 11.24 10.15 -1.34
CA MET A 91 12.47 9.37 -1.39
C MET A 91 12.41 8.40 -2.56
N TYR A 92 13.49 8.37 -3.34
CA TYR A 92 13.61 7.56 -4.54
C TYR A 92 14.61 6.45 -4.30
N PHE A 93 14.26 5.25 -4.74
CA PHE A 93 15.06 4.04 -4.61
C PHE A 93 15.00 3.26 -5.92
N SER A 94 16.10 2.58 -6.28
CA SER A 94 16.14 1.74 -7.47
C SER A 94 17.04 0.51 -7.28
N ALA A 95 16.72 -0.53 -8.04
CA ALA A 95 17.59 -1.67 -8.30
C ALA A 95 17.08 -2.43 -9.53
N ASN A 96 17.97 -2.82 -10.44
CA ASN A 96 17.61 -3.55 -11.66
C ASN A 96 16.45 -2.85 -12.42
N ASP A 97 15.33 -3.54 -12.58
CA ASP A 97 14.09 -3.09 -13.22
C ASP A 97 13.08 -2.46 -12.24
N TYR A 98 13.42 -2.38 -10.95
CA TYR A 98 12.61 -1.74 -9.91
C TYR A 98 12.98 -0.26 -9.71
N ASN A 99 11.93 0.57 -9.66
CA ASN A 99 12.01 1.95 -9.19
C ASN A 99 10.88 2.17 -8.18
N ILE A 100 11.23 2.65 -6.99
CA ILE A 100 10.27 2.93 -5.92
C ILE A 100 10.41 4.37 -5.47
N THR A 101 9.26 5.06 -5.39
CA THR A 101 9.16 6.37 -4.76
C THR A 101 8.29 6.26 -3.51
N LEU A 102 8.85 6.57 -2.35
CA LEU A 102 8.11 6.78 -1.13
C LEU A 102 7.78 8.27 -0.99
N ALA A 103 6.53 8.62 -1.24
CA ALA A 103 6.03 9.99 -1.17
C ALA A 103 5.32 10.23 0.18
N ILE A 104 5.92 11.05 1.04
CA ILE A 104 5.41 11.37 2.37
C ILE A 104 4.58 12.66 2.32
N LYS A 105 3.38 12.61 2.90
CA LYS A 105 2.40 13.72 2.90
C LYS A 105 2.03 14.23 4.28
N GLU A 106 2.11 13.37 5.27
CA GLU A 106 1.82 13.70 6.67
C GLU A 106 2.95 13.15 7.53
N ALA A 107 3.37 13.96 8.50
CA ALA A 107 4.36 13.62 9.51
C ALA A 107 3.85 14.08 10.87
N ARG A 108 3.90 13.20 11.86
CA ARG A 108 3.49 13.49 13.24
C ARG A 108 4.56 12.97 14.20
N ALA A 109 5.15 13.85 14.98
CA ALA A 109 6.02 13.42 16.08
C ALA A 109 5.17 12.65 17.10
N MET A 110 5.60 11.44 17.46
CA MET A 110 4.97 10.64 18.52
C MET A 110 5.68 10.85 19.86
N ASP A 111 7.01 10.89 19.80
CA ASP A 111 7.91 11.24 20.89
C ASP A 111 9.20 11.83 20.29
N ASP A 112 10.24 11.99 21.11
CA ASP A 112 11.51 12.59 20.69
C ASP A 112 12.30 11.73 19.68
N GLN A 113 12.00 10.43 19.60
CA GLN A 113 12.74 9.43 18.81
C GLN A 113 11.95 8.89 17.62
N THR A 114 10.62 8.98 17.66
CA THR A 114 9.74 8.37 16.67
C THR A 114 8.85 9.41 15.96
N ILE A 115 8.89 9.39 14.63
CA ILE A 115 7.99 10.18 13.78
C ILE A 115 7.09 9.22 13.00
N GLU A 116 5.78 9.37 13.16
CA GLU A 116 4.78 8.67 12.36
C GLU A 116 4.59 9.38 11.02
N TYR A 117 4.47 8.60 9.94
CA TYR A 117 4.31 9.07 8.58
C TYR A 117 3.11 8.43 7.89
N LYS A 118 2.45 9.20 7.03
CA LYS A 118 1.52 8.67 6.02
C LYS A 118 1.96 9.10 4.63
N GLY A 119 1.81 8.19 3.69
CA GLY A 119 2.33 8.39 2.36
C GLY A 119 1.80 7.41 1.32
N THR A 120 2.56 7.31 0.24
CA THR A 120 2.27 6.42 -0.87
C THR A 120 3.57 5.85 -1.40
N LEU A 121 3.63 4.54 -1.61
CA LEU A 121 4.65 3.90 -2.42
C LEU A 121 4.19 3.86 -3.87
N PHE A 122 4.97 4.45 -4.75
CA PHE A 122 4.84 4.26 -6.19
C PHE A 122 5.90 3.25 -6.61
N VAL A 123 5.47 2.06 -7.00
CA VAL A 123 6.34 0.95 -7.37
C VAL A 123 6.26 0.77 -8.88
N ARG A 124 7.41 0.75 -9.54
CA ARG A 124 7.52 0.43 -10.97
C ARG A 124 8.45 -0.76 -11.13
N HIS A 125 8.01 -1.75 -11.91
CA HIS A 125 8.78 -2.93 -12.28
C HIS A 125 8.70 -3.08 -13.80
N GLY A 126 9.74 -2.64 -14.51
CA GLY A 126 9.70 -2.53 -15.98
C GLY A 126 8.57 -1.60 -16.48
N SER A 127 7.56 -2.17 -17.13
CA SER A 127 6.34 -1.46 -17.60
C SER A 127 5.21 -1.46 -16.57
N GLU A 128 5.24 -2.34 -15.58
CA GLU A 128 4.23 -2.42 -14.52
C GLU A 128 4.36 -1.24 -13.56
N LYS A 129 3.22 -0.70 -13.13
CA LYS A 129 3.14 0.40 -12.16
C LYS A 129 2.08 0.10 -11.13
N GLU A 130 2.43 0.32 -9.87
CA GLU A 130 1.56 0.11 -8.72
C GLU A 130 1.63 1.33 -7.78
N LYS A 131 0.50 1.63 -7.15
CA LYS A 131 0.37 2.72 -6.18
C LYS A 131 -0.25 2.17 -4.91
N ILE A 132 0.53 2.20 -3.83
CA ILE A 132 0.16 1.57 -2.55
C ILE A 132 0.09 2.65 -1.47
N ALA A 133 -1.06 2.76 -0.81
CA ALA A 133 -1.20 3.63 0.35
C ALA A 133 -0.51 3.00 1.56
N VAL A 134 0.37 3.76 2.21
CA VAL A 134 1.18 3.27 3.33
C VAL A 134 1.13 4.22 4.51
N HIS A 135 1.36 3.64 5.68
CA HIS A 135 1.67 4.36 6.92
C HIS A 135 2.83 3.68 7.61
N GLY A 136 3.53 4.42 8.45
CA GLY A 136 4.79 3.94 8.97
C GLY A 136 5.38 4.88 10.00
N PHE A 137 6.59 4.58 10.40
CA PHE A 137 7.34 5.44 11.29
C PHE A 137 8.81 5.50 10.90
N GLN A 138 9.47 6.55 11.36
CA GLN A 138 10.91 6.61 11.47
C GLN A 138 11.31 6.53 12.93
N ASN A 139 12.19 5.59 13.25
CA ASN A 139 12.97 5.60 14.50
C ASN A 139 14.33 6.24 14.23
N ARG A 140 14.73 7.17 15.09
CA ARG A 140 15.96 7.95 14.98
C ARG A 140 17.12 7.36 15.76
#